data_AF-A0A7C6XCT5-F1
#
_entry.id   AF-A0A7C6XCT5-F1
#
_cell.length_a   1.000
_cell.length_b   1.000
_cell.length_c   1.000
_cell.angle_alpha   90.00
_cell.angle_beta   90.00
_cell.angle_gamma   90.00
#
_symmetry.space_group_name_H-M   'P 1'
#
loop_
_entity.id
_entity.type
_entity.pdbx_description
1 polymer ?
#
loop_
_entity_poly.entity_id
_entity_poly.type
_entity_poly.pdbx_seq_one_letter_code
_entity_poly.pdbx_strand_id
1 'polypeptide(L)'
;MATRLLMLIILTLGFASLCWGDATLRLGRATLTLDDSGRVISLLPEGGADLASPYAPPAFKVTTAEGTLVPTSVTRQGKELLVRFGEQGHMRLAVTEGSGFAWLKVTELSVPGTVERLQLFCLPVKGLETVASTINACYNERFATAVMATEINVRARPVSRRAGDGNHQGCSHTFEPVTDSVRQGKTAARYSATSERGDNAGWTFVSRSFPMPLDLRGCRAIRVWVYGDGGGQQLKIQLGDNRNGYRDDYIPIDFTGWKQVVCEQPSLNTLHYDGVTRIGFYYNGLPAKKSVSCLIDQVEAVIGEGENERVITLEDFEDPGSDLWPFEGARLFAETEKRFGIEPAGVGIIACPRPEFEATIERFERASGLPSPRPGGVWGKRSPWVKRSYLFITRFSESDTDDVIAFAKRGRFDMILIDQGSWCASTGHYAINTRNFPRGLDSLRDTVARFKRAGFKVGLHYLAPSIYPPDPYLTPVPDPRLVKDAHAMLAADIDEKADFIPTTAAPEGFPAEDGGYRGSGAVIQIGDELIQYRERAMQPPYGFRGCTRALHGTKAAAHKQGARVSHLLKSYGYFLFDMDTSLIDEVAENLARVVNTCRADMVYWDGSERLQGDHWYYNAKL
;
A
#
# COMPACT_ATOMS: atom_id res chain seq x y z
N MET A 1 27.15 -68.38 34.46
CA MET A 1 26.69 -68.32 33.05
C MET A 1 25.81 -67.09 32.89
N ALA A 2 26.34 -66.01 32.33
CA ALA A 2 25.61 -64.94 31.62
C ALA A 2 26.62 -63.80 31.32
N THR A 3 27.26 -63.91 30.17
CA THR A 3 28.11 -62.86 29.58
C THR A 3 27.20 -61.75 29.06
N ARG A 4 27.29 -60.53 29.60
CA ARG A 4 26.62 -59.34 29.02
C ARG A 4 27.60 -58.64 28.08
N LEU A 5 27.30 -58.74 26.80
CA LEU A 5 27.94 -58.02 25.70
C LEU A 5 27.49 -56.54 25.76
N LEU A 6 28.41 -55.61 26.03
CA LEU A 6 28.16 -54.18 25.89
C LEU A 6 28.46 -53.80 24.44
N MET A 7 27.41 -53.54 23.66
CA MET A 7 27.51 -53.11 22.26
C MET A 7 27.73 -51.58 22.26
N LEU A 8 28.94 -51.15 21.90
CA LEU A 8 29.31 -49.74 21.78
C LEU A 8 28.73 -49.19 20.48
N ILE A 9 27.64 -48.43 20.55
CA ILE A 9 27.10 -47.66 19.43
C ILE A 9 27.96 -46.41 19.28
N ILE A 10 28.84 -46.38 18.29
CA ILE A 10 29.56 -45.18 17.86
C ILE A 10 28.55 -44.31 17.10
N LEU A 11 28.03 -43.27 17.75
CA LEU A 11 27.29 -42.20 17.11
C LEU A 11 28.28 -41.38 16.27
N THR A 12 28.37 -41.65 14.97
CA THR A 12 29.01 -40.72 14.03
C THR A 12 28.08 -39.50 13.87
N LEU A 13 28.34 -38.45 14.66
CA LEU A 13 27.85 -37.11 14.38
C LEU A 13 28.45 -36.67 13.04
N GLY A 14 27.66 -36.81 11.97
CA GLY A 14 27.94 -36.16 10.71
C GLY A 14 27.84 -34.65 10.90
N PHE A 15 28.97 -34.00 11.13
CA PHE A 15 29.10 -32.58 10.86
C PHE A 15 28.90 -32.40 9.35
N ALA A 16 27.68 -32.06 8.95
CA ALA A 16 27.48 -31.44 7.64
C ALA A 16 28.33 -30.17 7.65
N SER A 17 29.39 -30.14 6.84
CA SER A 17 30.13 -28.90 6.61
C SER A 17 29.13 -27.91 6.04
N LEU A 18 28.78 -26.88 6.81
CA LEU A 18 28.25 -25.66 6.21
C LEU A 18 29.38 -25.15 5.31
N CYS A 19 29.30 -25.43 4.01
CA CYS A 19 30.10 -24.71 3.05
C CYS A 19 29.56 -23.28 3.05
N TRP A 20 30.37 -22.35 3.53
CA TRP A 20 30.17 -20.92 3.37
C TRP A 20 30.29 -20.66 1.88
N GLY A 21 29.20 -20.20 1.26
CA GLY A 21 29.10 -20.13 -0.18
C GLY A 21 27.77 -19.54 -0.60
N ASP A 22 27.84 -18.71 -1.63
CA ASP A 22 26.71 -17.96 -2.18
C ASP A 22 25.46 -18.83 -2.38
N ALA A 23 24.31 -18.31 -1.97
CA ALA A 23 23.02 -18.98 -2.17
C ALA A 23 22.52 -18.73 -3.60
N THR A 24 22.43 -19.80 -4.39
CA THR A 24 21.94 -19.75 -5.77
C THR A 24 20.48 -20.18 -5.89
N LEU A 25 19.68 -19.40 -6.61
CA LEU A 25 18.36 -19.77 -7.13
C LEU A 25 18.45 -20.06 -8.62
N ARG A 26 17.94 -21.22 -9.05
CA ARG A 26 17.96 -21.67 -10.45
C ARG A 26 16.59 -21.45 -11.09
N LEU A 27 16.43 -20.32 -11.76
CA LEU A 27 15.16 -19.95 -12.40
C LEU A 27 14.99 -20.63 -13.78
N GLY A 28 15.87 -21.54 -14.18
CA GLY A 28 15.79 -22.29 -15.44
C GLY A 28 15.92 -21.49 -16.75
N ARG A 29 15.82 -20.15 -16.70
CA ARG A 29 16.11 -19.20 -17.79
C ARG A 29 17.13 -18.13 -17.38
N ALA A 30 17.44 -18.10 -16.09
CA ALA A 30 18.42 -17.25 -15.45
C ALA A 30 18.90 -17.91 -14.16
N THR A 31 20.04 -17.46 -13.66
CA THR A 31 20.55 -17.81 -12.34
C THR A 31 20.59 -16.54 -11.49
N LEU A 32 20.04 -16.60 -10.28
CA LEU A 32 20.15 -15.53 -9.30
C LEU A 32 21.06 -15.99 -8.16
N THR A 33 22.02 -15.15 -7.77
CA THR A 33 22.98 -15.47 -6.72
C THR A 33 22.94 -14.40 -5.63
N LEU A 34 22.84 -14.86 -4.38
CA LEU A 34 22.93 -14.06 -3.16
C LEU A 34 24.26 -14.35 -2.47
N ASP A 35 24.96 -13.33 -2.01
CA ASP A 35 26.11 -13.52 -1.11
C ASP A 35 25.66 -13.92 0.31
N ASP A 36 26.63 -14.22 1.18
CA ASP A 36 26.36 -14.57 2.58
C ASP A 36 25.62 -13.46 3.34
N SER A 37 25.79 -12.19 2.97
CA SER A 37 25.05 -11.06 3.58
C SER A 37 23.63 -10.90 3.01
N GLY A 38 23.20 -11.80 2.12
CA GLY A 38 21.90 -11.80 1.48
C GLY A 38 21.74 -10.74 0.40
N ARG A 39 22.83 -10.17 -0.13
CA ARG A 39 22.76 -9.21 -1.24
C ARG A 39 22.72 -9.95 -2.57
N VAL A 40 21.90 -9.47 -3.51
CA VAL A 40 21.90 -9.99 -4.88
C VAL A 40 23.18 -9.53 -5.58
N ILE A 41 24.09 -10.46 -5.84
CA ILE A 41 25.37 -10.19 -6.53
C ILE A 41 25.31 -10.54 -8.02
N SER A 42 24.35 -11.38 -8.42
CA SER A 42 24.16 -11.75 -9.83
C SER A 42 22.70 -12.05 -10.14
N LEU A 43 22.23 -11.56 -11.29
CA LEU A 43 21.05 -12.02 -11.99
C LEU A 43 21.47 -12.25 -13.44
N LEU A 44 21.87 -13.48 -13.76
CA LEU A 44 22.47 -13.84 -15.03
C LEU A 44 21.47 -14.59 -15.93
N PRO A 45 20.92 -13.96 -16.99
CA PRO A 45 20.15 -14.64 -18.03
C PRO A 45 20.98 -15.68 -18.77
N GLU A 46 20.35 -16.73 -19.28
CA GLU A 46 21.00 -17.66 -20.22
C GLU A 46 21.54 -16.90 -21.45
N GLY A 47 22.86 -16.90 -21.64
CA GLY A 47 23.52 -16.22 -22.77
C GLY A 47 23.47 -14.68 -22.73
N GLY A 48 23.14 -14.09 -21.58
CA GLY A 48 23.04 -12.64 -21.38
C GLY A 48 24.16 -12.05 -20.53
N ALA A 49 24.11 -10.72 -20.36
CA ALA A 49 24.92 -10.01 -19.39
C ALA A 49 24.24 -10.04 -18.00
N ASP A 50 25.05 -9.95 -16.95
CA ASP A 50 24.53 -9.85 -15.58
C ASP A 50 23.73 -8.56 -15.39
N LEU A 51 22.52 -8.72 -14.83
CA LEU A 51 21.56 -7.66 -14.62
C LEU A 51 21.50 -7.19 -13.17
N ALA A 52 22.26 -7.78 -12.23
CA ALA A 52 22.30 -7.29 -10.85
C ALA A 52 22.92 -5.88 -10.78
N SER A 53 22.26 -4.98 -10.04
CA SER A 53 22.80 -3.65 -9.78
C SER A 53 23.87 -3.69 -8.68
N PRO A 54 25.03 -3.02 -8.85
CA PRO A 54 26.03 -2.94 -7.79
C PRO A 54 25.48 -2.18 -6.57
N TYR A 55 26.11 -2.38 -5.40
CA TYR A 55 25.71 -1.76 -4.13
C TYR A 55 24.28 -2.09 -3.67
N ALA A 56 23.78 -3.25 -4.10
CA ALA A 56 22.51 -3.82 -3.70
C ALA A 56 22.34 -3.86 -2.17
N PRO A 57 21.21 -3.40 -1.62
CA PRO A 57 20.88 -3.73 -0.24
C PRO A 57 20.59 -5.23 -0.09
N PRO A 58 20.61 -5.77 1.14
CA PRO A 58 20.19 -7.14 1.38
C PRO A 58 18.77 -7.39 0.86
N ALA A 59 18.56 -8.55 0.24
CA ALA A 59 17.27 -8.97 -0.29
C ALA A 59 16.23 -9.10 0.84
N PHE A 60 16.66 -9.52 2.02
CA PHE A 60 15.81 -9.70 3.20
C PHE A 60 16.10 -8.64 4.25
N LYS A 61 15.07 -8.19 4.97
CA LYS A 61 15.19 -7.24 6.07
C LYS A 61 14.01 -7.39 7.01
N VAL A 62 14.25 -7.29 8.31
CA VAL A 62 13.19 -7.26 9.34
C VAL A 62 13.28 -5.94 10.07
N THR A 63 12.17 -5.22 10.17
CA THR A 63 12.08 -4.05 11.04
C THR A 63 11.22 -4.40 12.25
N THR A 64 11.78 -4.15 13.41
CA THR A 64 11.16 -4.36 14.73
C THR A 64 10.95 -2.99 15.40
N ALA A 65 10.23 -2.96 16.52
CA ALA A 65 10.10 -1.73 17.31
C ALA A 65 11.47 -1.23 17.84
N GLU A 66 12.43 -2.14 18.00
CA GLU A 66 13.76 -1.88 18.53
C GLU A 66 14.79 -1.51 17.46
N GLY A 67 14.46 -1.66 16.18
CA GLY A 67 15.33 -1.32 15.06
C GLY A 67 15.27 -2.29 13.89
N THR A 68 16.20 -2.12 12.96
CA THR A 68 16.29 -2.90 11.72
C THR A 68 17.33 -4.01 11.84
N LEU A 69 16.92 -5.22 11.49
CA LEU A 69 17.77 -6.41 11.40
C LEU A 69 18.03 -6.73 9.91
N VAL A 70 19.31 -6.84 9.56
CA VAL A 70 19.79 -7.28 8.25
C VAL A 70 20.42 -8.68 8.35
N PRO A 71 20.48 -9.45 7.25
CA PRO A 71 21.04 -10.79 7.28
C PRO A 71 22.52 -10.79 7.68
N THR A 72 22.89 -11.70 8.56
CA THR A 72 24.28 -12.04 8.89
C THR A 72 24.77 -13.28 8.14
N SER A 73 23.86 -14.12 7.67
CA SER A 73 24.15 -15.24 6.78
C SER A 73 22.91 -15.62 5.96
N VAL A 74 23.08 -15.97 4.70
CA VAL A 74 22.06 -16.60 3.85
C VAL A 74 22.61 -17.89 3.29
N THR A 75 21.96 -19.02 3.59
CA THR A 75 22.46 -20.34 3.18
C THR A 75 21.38 -21.15 2.48
N ARG A 76 21.73 -21.76 1.35
CA ARG A 76 20.86 -22.68 0.62
C ARG A 76 21.02 -24.11 1.14
N GLN A 77 19.90 -24.76 1.51
CA GLN A 77 19.86 -26.16 1.93
C GLN A 77 18.79 -26.92 1.14
N GLY A 78 19.18 -27.53 0.02
CA GLY A 78 18.25 -28.30 -0.81
C GLY A 78 17.14 -27.44 -1.42
N LYS A 79 15.92 -27.53 -0.87
CA LYS A 79 14.73 -26.72 -1.24
C LYS A 79 14.37 -25.66 -0.20
N GLU A 80 15.27 -25.36 0.73
CA GLU A 80 15.08 -24.33 1.75
C GLU A 80 16.18 -23.27 1.65
N LEU A 81 15.84 -22.02 1.94
CA LEU A 81 16.78 -20.94 2.18
C LEU A 81 16.68 -20.55 3.66
N LEU A 82 17.80 -20.56 4.38
CA LEU A 82 17.90 -20.09 5.75
C LEU A 82 18.56 -18.72 5.77
N VAL A 83 17.85 -17.73 6.28
CA VAL A 83 18.34 -16.37 6.52
C VAL A 83 18.52 -16.19 8.02
N ARG A 84 19.71 -15.79 8.48
CA ARG A 84 19.96 -15.46 9.89
C ARG A 84 20.08 -13.96 10.08
N PHE A 85 19.52 -13.47 11.18
CA PHE A 85 19.57 -12.07 11.61
C PHE A 85 20.27 -12.02 12.98
N GLY A 86 21.60 -11.96 12.96
CA GLY A 86 22.40 -12.09 14.18
C GLY A 86 22.34 -13.50 14.77
N GLU A 87 22.51 -13.60 16.09
CA GLU A 87 22.53 -14.90 16.79
C GLU A 87 21.13 -15.43 17.12
N GLN A 88 20.15 -14.55 17.29
CA GLN A 88 18.83 -14.88 17.85
C GLN A 88 17.68 -14.81 16.83
N GLY A 89 17.94 -14.31 15.61
CA GLY A 89 16.93 -14.19 14.57
C GLY A 89 17.17 -15.12 13.39
N HIS A 90 16.11 -15.72 12.85
CA HIS A 90 16.13 -16.46 11.59
C HIS A 90 14.80 -16.41 10.86
N MET A 91 14.88 -16.64 9.54
CA MET A 91 13.75 -16.88 8.66
C MET A 91 14.06 -18.08 7.76
N ARG A 92 13.15 -19.05 7.69
CA ARG A 92 13.19 -20.17 6.74
C ARG A 92 12.22 -19.92 5.61
N LEU A 93 12.71 -20.14 4.38
CA LEU A 93 11.93 -20.00 3.16
C LEU A 93 11.95 -21.33 2.39
N ALA A 94 10.78 -21.92 2.19
CA ALA A 94 10.64 -22.97 1.19
C ALA A 94 10.84 -22.39 -0.21
N VAL A 95 11.59 -23.11 -1.06
CA VAL A 95 11.91 -22.67 -2.42
C VAL A 95 11.39 -23.65 -3.45
N THR A 96 10.60 -23.12 -4.38
CA THR A 96 10.12 -23.82 -5.56
C THR A 96 10.67 -23.15 -6.81
N GLU A 97 11.48 -23.87 -7.57
CA GLU A 97 12.08 -23.40 -8.82
C GLU A 97 11.33 -23.96 -10.02
N GLY A 98 11.21 -23.17 -11.08
CA GLY A 98 10.59 -23.58 -12.33
C GLY A 98 11.20 -22.84 -13.52
N SER A 99 10.73 -23.14 -14.72
CA SER A 99 11.22 -22.47 -15.93
C SER A 99 10.77 -21.01 -15.93
N GLY A 100 11.73 -20.11 -15.75
CA GLY A 100 11.62 -18.65 -15.69
C GLY A 100 11.30 -18.06 -14.31
N PHE A 101 11.24 -18.85 -13.24
CA PHE A 101 10.90 -18.34 -11.91
C PHE A 101 11.51 -19.11 -10.73
N ALA A 102 11.59 -18.44 -9.59
CA ALA A 102 11.75 -19.03 -8.26
C ALA A 102 10.67 -18.45 -7.33
N TRP A 103 10.03 -19.30 -6.54
CA TRP A 103 9.05 -18.91 -5.52
C TRP A 103 9.63 -19.19 -4.14
N LEU A 104 9.67 -18.18 -3.29
CA LEU A 104 10.08 -18.26 -1.89
C LEU A 104 8.84 -18.09 -1.01
N LYS A 105 8.59 -19.04 -0.11
CA LYS A 105 7.50 -18.96 0.88
C LYS A 105 8.05 -19.06 2.28
N VAL A 106 7.72 -18.11 3.15
CA VAL A 106 8.11 -18.15 4.56
C VAL A 106 7.43 -19.36 5.20
N THR A 107 8.25 -20.23 5.79
CA THR A 107 7.79 -21.40 6.56
C THR A 107 8.01 -21.19 8.06
N GLU A 108 8.92 -20.31 8.44
CA GLU A 108 9.19 -19.95 9.82
C GLU A 108 9.86 -18.57 9.87
N LEU A 109 9.39 -17.72 10.78
CA LEU A 109 10.04 -16.46 11.15
C LEU A 109 10.16 -16.40 12.68
N SER A 110 11.38 -16.24 13.17
CA SER A 110 11.65 -16.07 14.60
C SER A 110 12.71 -15.01 14.77
N VAL A 111 12.34 -13.87 15.34
CA VAL A 111 13.23 -12.74 15.58
C VAL A 111 12.91 -12.11 16.92
N PRO A 112 13.88 -11.48 17.60
CA PRO A 112 13.60 -10.71 18.80
C PRO A 112 12.66 -9.54 18.50
N GLY A 113 11.77 -9.22 19.44
CA GLY A 113 10.87 -8.07 19.36
C GLY A 113 9.62 -8.31 18.52
N THR A 114 8.79 -7.26 18.41
CA THR A 114 7.60 -7.31 17.56
C THR A 114 7.97 -6.90 16.14
N VAL A 115 7.68 -7.77 15.17
CA VAL A 115 7.92 -7.46 13.75
C VAL A 115 6.89 -6.43 13.28
N GLU A 116 7.39 -5.26 12.88
CA GLU A 116 6.59 -4.18 12.29
C GLU A 116 6.56 -4.29 10.77
N ARG A 117 7.65 -4.78 10.15
CA ARG A 117 7.77 -5.01 8.72
C ARG A 117 8.72 -6.15 8.40
N LEU A 118 8.40 -6.89 7.35
CA LEU A 118 9.29 -7.89 6.75
C LEU A 118 9.47 -7.59 5.26
N GLN A 119 10.68 -7.22 4.86
CA GLN A 119 11.07 -7.21 3.45
C GLN A 119 11.40 -8.64 3.03
N LEU A 120 10.53 -9.22 2.20
CA LEU A 120 10.64 -10.59 1.71
C LEU A 120 11.66 -10.73 0.60
N PHE A 121 11.76 -9.73 -0.27
CA PHE A 121 12.79 -9.70 -1.29
C PHE A 121 12.98 -8.28 -1.83
N CYS A 122 14.24 -7.90 -2.05
CA CYS A 122 14.62 -6.75 -2.86
C CYS A 122 15.48 -7.27 -4.00
N LEU A 123 15.02 -7.08 -5.23
CA LEU A 123 15.77 -7.39 -6.45
C LEU A 123 16.22 -6.10 -7.14
N PRO A 124 17.48 -5.69 -6.95
CA PRO A 124 18.06 -4.55 -7.66
C PRO A 124 18.58 -4.97 -9.04
N VAL A 125 18.12 -4.26 -10.08
CA VAL A 125 18.39 -4.59 -11.48
C VAL A 125 18.86 -3.38 -12.28
N LYS A 126 19.81 -3.59 -13.18
CA LYS A 126 20.32 -2.60 -14.15
C LYS A 126 20.13 -3.08 -15.58
N GLY A 127 20.30 -2.17 -16.55
CA GLY A 127 20.24 -2.50 -17.98
C GLY A 127 18.84 -2.84 -18.52
N LEU A 128 17.78 -2.64 -17.72
CA LEU A 128 16.39 -2.81 -18.12
C LEU A 128 15.70 -1.44 -18.16
N GLU A 129 15.39 -0.98 -19.38
CA GLU A 129 14.99 0.41 -19.65
C GLU A 129 13.56 0.74 -19.24
N THR A 130 12.68 -0.27 -19.21
CA THR A 130 11.26 -0.08 -18.90
C THR A 130 10.91 -0.64 -17.53
N VAL A 131 10.27 0.18 -16.69
CA VAL A 131 9.65 -0.21 -15.42
C VAL A 131 8.14 -0.33 -15.62
N ALA A 132 7.60 -1.54 -15.47
CA ALA A 132 6.16 -1.81 -15.49
C ALA A 132 5.64 -1.89 -14.04
N SER A 133 5.31 -0.72 -13.49
CA SER A 133 5.00 -0.59 -12.07
C SER A 133 3.77 -1.38 -11.61
N THR A 134 2.74 -1.49 -12.45
CA THR A 134 1.51 -2.23 -12.15
C THR A 134 1.75 -3.71 -11.79
N ILE A 135 2.82 -4.31 -12.29
CA ILE A 135 3.14 -5.73 -12.07
C ILE A 135 4.52 -5.91 -11.42
N ASN A 136 5.09 -4.84 -10.87
CA ASN A 136 6.41 -4.82 -10.24
C ASN A 136 7.50 -5.51 -11.08
N ALA A 137 7.64 -5.07 -12.34
CA ALA A 137 8.54 -5.67 -13.31
C ALA A 137 9.45 -4.64 -13.99
N CYS A 138 10.59 -5.12 -14.48
CA CYS A 138 11.49 -4.39 -15.37
C CYS A 138 11.77 -5.21 -16.62
N TYR A 139 11.90 -4.56 -17.78
CA TYR A 139 12.26 -5.24 -19.02
C TYR A 139 12.94 -4.36 -20.05
N ASN A 140 13.60 -5.01 -21.01
CA ASN A 140 14.00 -4.45 -22.30
C ASN A 140 13.48 -5.37 -23.43
N GLU A 141 13.96 -5.21 -24.66
CA GLU A 141 13.53 -6.05 -25.80
C GLU A 141 13.87 -7.53 -25.64
N ARG A 142 14.90 -7.87 -24.86
CA ARG A 142 15.45 -9.24 -24.76
C ARG A 142 15.01 -9.95 -23.49
N PHE A 143 14.93 -9.25 -22.37
CA PHE A 143 14.75 -9.86 -21.05
C PHE A 143 13.71 -9.11 -20.22
N ALA A 144 13.01 -9.86 -19.36
CA ALA A 144 12.08 -9.33 -18.38
C ALA A 144 12.29 -10.00 -17.02
N THR A 145 12.12 -9.22 -15.96
CA THR A 145 12.13 -9.69 -14.58
C THR A 145 11.04 -9.03 -13.76
N ALA A 146 10.53 -9.74 -12.75
CA ALA A 146 9.51 -9.23 -11.85
C ALA A 146 9.68 -9.81 -10.45
N VAL A 147 9.22 -9.06 -9.45
CA VAL A 147 9.05 -9.56 -8.07
C VAL A 147 7.56 -9.50 -7.75
N MET A 148 6.91 -10.64 -7.62
CA MET A 148 5.45 -10.74 -7.51
C MET A 148 5.03 -11.27 -6.14
N ALA A 149 4.04 -10.65 -5.53
CA ALA A 149 3.43 -11.12 -4.28
C ALA A 149 2.68 -12.44 -4.51
N THR A 150 2.71 -13.34 -3.51
CA THR A 150 1.86 -14.56 -3.52
C THR A 150 0.80 -14.59 -2.43
N GLU A 151 0.73 -13.57 -1.58
CA GLU A 151 -0.22 -13.46 -0.47
C GLU A 151 -0.78 -12.02 -0.45
N ILE A 152 -2.03 -11.84 -0.02
CA ILE A 152 -2.75 -10.54 -0.09
C ILE A 152 -2.06 -9.46 0.76
N ASN A 153 -1.45 -9.83 1.88
CA ASN A 153 -0.72 -8.96 2.78
C ASN A 153 0.70 -8.60 2.30
N VAL A 154 1.14 -9.13 1.15
CA VAL A 154 2.45 -8.83 0.57
C VAL A 154 2.31 -7.72 -0.48
N ARG A 155 2.93 -6.58 -0.20
CA ARG A 155 3.00 -5.45 -1.12
C ARG A 155 4.19 -5.59 -2.06
N ALA A 156 3.91 -5.73 -3.35
CA ALA A 156 4.93 -5.67 -4.41
C ALA A 156 4.99 -4.26 -5.01
N ARG A 157 6.19 -3.65 -5.09
CA ARG A 157 6.37 -2.31 -5.68
C ARG A 157 7.77 -2.12 -6.26
N PRO A 158 7.91 -1.40 -7.38
CA PRO A 158 9.22 -0.97 -7.85
C PRO A 158 9.63 0.35 -7.17
N VAL A 159 10.93 0.57 -7.09
CA VAL A 159 11.54 1.88 -6.91
C VAL A 159 12.53 2.07 -8.04
N SER A 160 12.32 3.08 -8.87
CA SER A 160 13.27 3.48 -9.90
C SER A 160 13.62 4.95 -9.69
N ARG A 161 14.91 5.26 -9.69
CA ARG A 161 15.40 6.63 -9.80
C ARG A 161 16.06 6.75 -11.16
N ARG A 162 15.58 7.62 -12.06
CA ARG A 162 16.54 8.13 -13.05
C ARG A 162 17.41 9.13 -12.32
N ALA A 163 18.71 9.08 -12.57
CA ALA A 163 19.62 10.12 -12.07
C ALA A 163 19.09 11.50 -12.53
N GLY A 164 18.74 12.36 -11.58
CA GLY A 164 18.22 13.71 -11.88
C GLY A 164 16.70 13.86 -12.01
N ASP A 165 15.90 12.84 -11.72
CA ASP A 165 14.42 12.96 -11.66
C ASP A 165 14.01 13.88 -10.51
N GLY A 166 14.02 15.18 -10.77
CA GLY A 166 13.64 16.21 -9.83
C GLY A 166 14.73 17.23 -9.51
N ASN A 167 15.88 17.26 -10.20
CA ASN A 167 16.79 18.41 -10.07
C ASN A 167 16.33 19.56 -10.98
N HIS A 168 16.67 20.80 -10.61
CA HIS A 168 16.56 21.92 -11.54
C HIS A 168 17.41 21.63 -12.78
N GLN A 169 16.91 21.94 -13.99
CA GLN A 169 17.68 21.83 -15.23
C GLN A 169 19.06 22.51 -15.09
N GLY A 170 20.11 21.75 -15.43
CA GLY A 170 21.51 22.19 -15.28
C GLY A 170 22.10 21.95 -13.89
N CYS A 171 21.41 21.23 -13.01
CA CYS A 171 21.93 20.84 -11.70
C CYS A 171 21.98 19.31 -11.53
N SER A 172 23.00 18.83 -10.82
CA SER A 172 23.20 17.42 -10.49
C SER A 172 23.56 17.27 -9.01
N HIS A 173 23.36 16.08 -8.45
CA HIS A 173 23.74 15.80 -7.07
C HIS A 173 24.30 14.39 -6.89
N THR A 174 25.02 14.18 -5.79
CA THR A 174 25.32 12.87 -5.20
C THR A 174 24.85 12.87 -3.73
N PHE A 175 24.37 11.72 -3.26
CA PHE A 175 23.90 11.54 -1.88
C PHE A 175 24.42 10.21 -1.35
N GLU A 176 25.63 10.22 -0.77
CA GLU A 176 26.41 9.01 -0.53
C GLU A 176 26.52 8.69 0.95
N PRO A 177 26.50 7.41 1.37
CA PRO A 177 26.83 7.04 2.73
C PRO A 177 28.34 7.26 2.99
N VAL A 178 28.69 7.78 4.16
CA VAL A 178 30.07 7.98 4.62
C VAL A 178 30.28 7.38 6.00
N THR A 179 31.47 6.82 6.23
CA THR A 179 31.84 6.13 7.48
C THR A 179 33.08 6.72 8.15
N ASP A 180 33.75 7.65 7.47
CA ASP A 180 34.99 8.32 7.89
C ASP A 180 34.73 9.61 8.69
N SER A 181 33.57 10.24 8.50
CA SER A 181 33.14 11.43 9.25
C SER A 181 31.67 11.29 9.62
N VAL A 182 31.42 10.83 10.84
CA VAL A 182 30.11 10.48 11.38
C VAL A 182 29.93 11.15 12.74
N ARG A 183 28.71 11.57 13.05
CA ARG A 183 28.36 12.22 14.32
C ARG A 183 27.61 11.29 15.25
N GLN A 184 26.69 10.46 14.74
CA GLN A 184 25.99 9.41 15.47
C GLN A 184 25.97 8.11 14.66
N GLY A 185 25.92 6.97 15.36
CA GLY A 185 25.89 5.67 14.69
C GLY A 185 27.21 5.33 13.98
N LYS A 186 27.08 4.75 12.79
CA LYS A 186 28.18 4.25 11.94
C LYS A 186 28.21 4.93 10.58
N THR A 187 27.12 5.55 10.15
CA THR A 187 26.98 6.11 8.81
C THR A 187 26.35 7.50 8.87
N ALA A 188 26.93 8.46 8.13
CA ALA A 188 26.30 9.74 7.83
C ALA A 188 26.06 9.87 6.32
N ALA A 189 25.29 10.87 5.89
CA ALA A 189 25.09 11.17 4.47
C ALA A 189 25.97 12.33 4.01
N ARG A 190 26.74 12.13 2.94
CA ARG A 190 27.36 13.23 2.16
C ARG A 190 26.41 13.65 1.06
N TYR A 191 25.88 14.87 1.16
CA TYR A 191 25.08 15.46 0.11
C TYR A 191 25.93 16.48 -0.65
N SER A 192 26.21 16.23 -1.92
CA SER A 192 26.91 17.17 -2.80
C SER A 192 26.03 17.56 -3.98
N ALA A 193 26.10 18.82 -4.41
CA ALA A 193 25.34 19.30 -5.55
C ALA A 193 26.17 20.25 -6.42
N THR A 194 25.99 20.16 -7.73
CA THR A 194 26.67 20.98 -8.73
C THR A 194 25.65 21.71 -9.58
N SER A 195 25.90 23.00 -9.84
CA SER A 195 25.11 23.82 -10.77
C SER A 195 25.97 24.21 -11.97
N GLU A 196 25.55 23.80 -13.16
CA GLU A 196 26.08 24.26 -14.44
C GLU A 196 25.30 25.48 -14.96
N ARG A 197 24.38 26.03 -14.17
CA ARG A 197 23.56 27.18 -14.56
C ARG A 197 24.37 28.47 -14.55
N GLY A 198 23.85 29.48 -15.26
CA GLY A 198 24.39 30.84 -15.24
C GLY A 198 23.81 31.73 -14.14
N ASP A 199 22.82 31.24 -13.39
CA ASP A 199 22.15 31.95 -12.30
C ASP A 199 22.26 31.17 -10.96
N ASN A 200 21.92 31.84 -9.86
CA ASN A 200 21.93 31.25 -8.52
C ASN A 200 20.58 30.61 -8.14
N ALA A 201 19.76 30.23 -9.12
CA ALA A 201 18.41 29.70 -8.91
C ALA A 201 18.36 28.16 -8.94
N GLY A 202 19.53 27.51 -9.09
CA GLY A 202 19.63 26.05 -9.15
C GLY A 202 19.17 25.39 -7.86
N TRP A 203 18.61 24.20 -7.97
CA TRP A 203 18.31 23.37 -6.83
C TRP A 203 18.41 21.89 -7.18
N THR A 204 18.69 21.07 -6.18
CA THR A 204 18.65 19.61 -6.29
C THR A 204 17.81 19.04 -5.17
N PHE A 205 17.35 17.81 -5.36
CA PHE A 205 16.44 17.16 -4.44
C PHE A 205 16.67 15.66 -4.38
N VAL A 206 16.62 15.12 -3.17
CA VAL A 206 16.52 13.69 -2.91
C VAL A 206 15.51 13.45 -1.78
N SER A 207 14.73 12.38 -1.86
CA SER A 207 13.79 12.03 -0.80
C SER A 207 13.62 10.53 -0.67
N ARG A 208 13.00 10.15 0.45
CA ARG A 208 12.40 8.85 0.62
C ARG A 208 11.04 8.96 1.29
N SER A 209 10.22 7.95 1.07
CA SER A 209 9.00 7.78 1.85
C SER A 209 9.33 7.13 3.18
N PHE A 210 8.54 7.43 4.20
CA PHE A 210 8.54 6.62 5.42
C PHE A 210 7.91 5.26 5.12
N PRO A 211 8.40 4.20 5.79
CA PRO A 211 7.75 2.91 5.82
C PRO A 211 6.23 3.02 6.03
N MET A 212 5.83 3.73 7.09
CA MET A 212 4.44 4.03 7.44
C MET A 212 4.29 5.52 7.70
N PRO A 213 3.08 6.09 7.53
CA PRO A 213 2.80 7.45 7.98
C PRO A 213 3.14 7.61 9.47
N LEU A 214 3.88 8.66 9.83
CA LEU A 214 4.23 8.98 11.20
C LEU A 214 3.22 9.97 11.79
N ASP A 215 2.77 9.71 13.01
CA ASP A 215 2.03 10.68 13.82
C ASP A 215 3.01 11.54 14.62
N LEU A 216 3.25 12.73 14.10
CA LEU A 216 4.11 13.77 14.66
C LEU A 216 3.28 14.91 15.30
N ARG A 217 2.01 14.68 15.69
CA ARG A 217 1.21 15.71 16.38
C ARG A 217 1.95 16.23 17.62
N GLY A 218 2.00 17.55 17.75
CA GLY A 218 2.77 18.24 18.78
C GLY A 218 4.26 18.43 18.45
N CYS A 219 4.70 18.13 17.22
CA CYS A 219 6.05 18.44 16.76
C CYS A 219 6.30 19.95 16.78
N ARG A 220 7.34 20.36 17.51
CA ARG A 220 7.76 21.76 17.65
C ARG A 220 8.99 22.10 16.81
N ALA A 221 9.86 21.13 16.59
CA ALA A 221 11.12 21.36 15.90
C ALA A 221 11.61 20.15 15.11
N ILE A 222 12.40 20.42 14.08
CA ILE A 222 13.28 19.42 13.46
C ILE A 222 14.69 19.65 13.96
N ARG A 223 15.35 18.60 14.45
CA ARG A 223 16.73 18.64 14.93
C ARG A 223 17.60 17.77 14.03
N VAL A 224 18.78 18.26 13.66
CA VAL A 224 19.69 17.56 12.73
C VAL A 224 21.14 17.91 13.03
N TRP A 225 22.05 16.95 12.85
CA TRP A 225 23.49 17.24 12.78
C TRP A 225 23.90 17.55 11.34
N VAL A 226 24.58 18.67 11.15
CA VAL A 226 25.13 19.06 9.85
C VAL A 226 26.61 19.38 10.00
N TYR A 227 27.45 18.84 9.13
CA TYR A 227 28.83 19.28 8.97
C TYR A 227 28.88 20.36 7.89
N GLY A 228 29.14 21.59 8.31
CA GLY A 228 29.26 22.73 7.41
C GLY A 228 30.70 23.02 7.00
N ASP A 229 30.86 23.69 5.85
CA ASP A 229 32.13 24.26 5.37
C ASP A 229 32.19 25.79 5.53
N GLY A 230 31.10 26.43 5.96
CA GLY A 230 30.96 27.89 6.09
C GLY A 230 30.66 28.61 4.77
N GLY A 231 30.32 27.90 3.69
CA GLY A 231 30.14 28.47 2.34
C GLY A 231 28.84 29.25 2.12
N GLY A 232 27.90 29.26 3.07
CA GLY A 232 26.64 30.00 3.01
C GLY A 232 25.55 29.39 2.13
N GLN A 233 25.76 28.20 1.58
CA GLN A 233 24.74 27.44 0.84
C GLN A 233 23.57 27.04 1.75
N GLN A 234 22.39 26.79 1.17
CA GLN A 234 21.19 26.43 1.92
C GLN A 234 20.81 24.97 1.74
N LEU A 235 20.95 24.20 2.82
CA LEU A 235 20.30 22.89 2.96
C LEU A 235 18.84 23.12 3.35
N LYS A 236 17.91 22.34 2.80
CA LYS A 236 16.52 22.32 3.25
C LYS A 236 16.09 20.91 3.56
N ILE A 237 15.46 20.72 4.72
CA ILE A 237 14.75 19.50 5.09
C ILE A 237 13.26 19.76 4.86
N GLN A 238 12.60 18.85 4.16
CA GLN A 238 11.15 18.92 3.91
C GLN A 238 10.45 17.68 4.43
N LEU A 239 9.36 17.86 5.17
CA LEU A 239 8.38 16.81 5.47
C LEU A 239 7.14 16.96 4.58
N GLY A 240 6.49 15.85 4.23
CA GLY A 240 5.23 15.84 3.48
C GLY A 240 4.29 14.72 3.93
N ASP A 241 3.00 14.86 3.66
CA ASP A 241 1.91 14.01 4.18
C ASP A 241 1.02 13.35 3.11
N ASN A 242 1.40 13.43 1.82
CA ASN A 242 0.60 13.02 0.66
C ASN A 242 -0.82 13.63 0.57
N ARG A 243 -1.11 14.66 1.37
CA ARG A 243 -2.35 15.48 1.39
C ARG A 243 -2.08 16.91 0.93
N ASN A 244 -0.98 17.12 0.19
CA ASN A 244 -0.43 18.43 -0.22
C ASN A 244 0.00 19.33 0.94
N GLY A 245 0.18 18.79 2.15
CA GLY A 245 0.79 19.50 3.26
C GLY A 245 2.30 19.33 3.30
N TYR A 246 3.01 20.41 3.62
CA TYR A 246 4.48 20.45 3.66
C TYR A 246 4.99 21.24 4.86
N ARG A 247 6.13 20.80 5.39
CA ARG A 247 6.95 21.59 6.32
C ARG A 247 8.33 21.78 5.71
N ASP A 248 8.77 23.02 5.53
CA ASP A 248 10.09 23.36 4.96
C ASP A 248 10.98 24.04 6.02
N ASP A 249 12.08 23.39 6.38
CA ASP A 249 13.10 23.90 7.30
C ASP A 249 14.39 24.21 6.52
N TYR A 250 14.76 25.48 6.41
CA TYR A 250 15.98 25.94 5.74
C TYR A 250 17.13 26.11 6.74
N ILE A 251 18.30 25.63 6.36
CA ILE A 251 19.52 25.61 7.16
C ILE A 251 20.64 26.30 6.35
N PRO A 252 20.98 27.56 6.67
CA PRO A 252 22.16 28.20 6.09
C PRO A 252 23.43 27.54 6.63
N ILE A 253 24.34 27.15 5.74
CA ILE A 253 25.63 26.54 6.10
C ILE A 253 26.69 27.65 6.22
N ASP A 254 26.52 28.52 7.22
CA ASP A 254 27.43 29.64 7.54
C ASP A 254 28.45 29.31 8.64
N PHE A 255 28.51 28.03 9.03
CA PHE A 255 29.38 27.50 10.07
C PHE A 255 30.29 26.40 9.52
N THR A 256 31.42 26.18 10.19
CA THR A 256 32.37 25.12 9.86
C THR A 256 32.33 24.01 10.91
N GLY A 257 32.38 22.75 10.48
CA GLY A 257 32.36 21.58 11.34
C GLY A 257 30.95 21.09 11.69
N TRP A 258 30.87 20.06 12.53
CA TRP A 258 29.61 19.52 13.02
C TRP A 258 28.88 20.51 13.94
N LYS A 259 27.63 20.82 13.60
CA LYS A 259 26.71 21.61 14.42
C LYS A 259 25.36 20.92 14.48
N GLN A 260 24.77 20.86 15.67
CA GLN A 260 23.38 20.47 15.80
C GLN A 260 22.51 21.69 15.52
N VAL A 261 21.67 21.61 14.50
CA VAL A 261 20.74 22.65 14.11
C VAL A 261 19.35 22.24 14.61
N VAL A 262 18.63 23.20 15.21
CA VAL A 262 17.26 23.03 15.67
C VAL A 262 16.39 24.03 14.91
N CYS A 263 15.49 23.52 14.08
CA CYS A 263 14.59 24.30 13.24
C CYS A 263 13.21 24.37 13.91
N GLU A 264 12.96 25.44 14.67
CA GLU A 264 11.68 25.67 15.37
C GLU A 264 10.68 26.46 14.51
N GLN A 265 11.19 27.27 13.57
CA GLN A 265 10.39 28.16 12.73
C GLN A 265 10.50 27.75 11.26
N PRO A 266 9.64 26.83 10.79
CA PRO A 266 9.63 26.42 9.39
C PRO A 266 9.19 27.58 8.50
N SER A 267 9.78 27.70 7.31
CA SER A 267 9.43 28.76 6.35
C SER A 267 8.08 28.53 5.66
N LEU A 268 7.62 27.28 5.62
CA LEU A 268 6.29 26.86 5.18
C LEU A 268 5.82 25.75 6.13
N ASN A 269 4.57 25.80 6.56
CA ASN A 269 4.00 24.74 7.41
C ASN A 269 2.50 24.57 7.15
N THR A 270 2.18 23.73 6.16
CA THR A 270 0.83 23.27 5.85
C THR A 270 0.66 21.77 6.15
N LEU A 271 1.64 21.16 6.84
CA LEU A 271 1.71 19.73 7.08
C LEU A 271 0.62 19.24 8.04
N HIS A 272 -0.05 18.17 7.66
CA HIS A 272 -0.89 17.37 8.54
C HIS A 272 -0.04 16.38 9.33
N TYR A 273 0.29 16.77 10.56
CA TYR A 273 1.22 16.03 11.43
C TYR A 273 0.72 14.65 11.87
N ASP A 274 -0.56 14.32 11.71
CA ASP A 274 -1.15 13.02 12.06
C ASP A 274 -0.86 11.91 11.03
N GLY A 275 -0.18 12.22 9.92
CA GLY A 275 0.15 11.23 8.89
C GLY A 275 1.24 11.73 7.94
N VAL A 276 2.43 11.96 8.48
CA VAL A 276 3.61 12.39 7.72
C VAL A 276 4.22 11.20 6.99
N THR A 277 4.35 11.27 5.67
CA THR A 277 4.66 10.12 4.81
C THR A 277 6.02 10.19 4.12
N ARG A 278 6.70 11.35 4.11
CA ARG A 278 8.03 11.46 3.49
C ARG A 278 8.95 12.45 4.19
N ILE A 279 10.24 12.26 3.97
CA ILE A 279 11.31 13.23 4.25
C ILE A 279 12.14 13.46 2.98
N GLY A 280 12.51 14.71 2.75
CA GLY A 280 13.33 15.13 1.62
C GLY A 280 14.42 16.11 2.00
N PHE A 281 15.51 16.08 1.26
CA PHE A 281 16.67 16.94 1.39
C PHE A 281 16.88 17.70 0.09
N TYR A 282 17.10 19.00 0.18
CA TYR A 282 17.37 19.86 -0.96
C TYR A 282 18.61 20.70 -0.73
N TYR A 283 19.31 21.00 -1.81
CA TYR A 283 20.06 22.25 -1.91
C TYR A 283 19.22 23.24 -2.70
N ASN A 284 18.90 24.39 -2.10
CA ASN A 284 18.21 25.48 -2.77
C ASN A 284 19.14 26.69 -2.97
N GLY A 285 18.94 27.41 -4.06
CA GLY A 285 19.76 28.60 -4.37
C GLY A 285 21.21 28.28 -4.70
N LEU A 286 21.45 27.16 -5.39
CA LEU A 286 22.79 26.71 -5.78
C LEU A 286 23.51 27.81 -6.56
N PRO A 287 24.72 28.23 -6.14
CA PRO A 287 25.46 29.25 -6.85
C PRO A 287 25.81 28.82 -8.27
N ALA A 288 25.74 29.75 -9.22
CA ALA A 288 26.07 29.52 -10.63
C ALA A 288 27.49 28.94 -10.78
N LYS A 289 27.63 27.89 -11.60
CA LYS A 289 28.92 27.26 -11.94
C LYS A 289 29.73 26.75 -10.74
N LYS A 290 29.08 26.46 -9.61
CA LYS A 290 29.75 25.94 -8.40
C LYS A 290 29.21 24.58 -7.99
N SER A 291 30.01 23.90 -7.18
CA SER A 291 29.60 22.74 -6.39
C SER A 291 29.62 23.08 -4.91
N VAL A 292 28.70 22.50 -4.15
CA VAL A 292 28.58 22.63 -2.70
C VAL A 292 28.42 21.24 -2.08
N SER A 293 28.81 21.08 -0.82
CA SER A 293 28.69 19.82 -0.10
C SER A 293 28.45 20.05 1.40
N CYS A 294 27.82 19.09 2.06
CA CYS A 294 27.73 18.99 3.51
C CYS A 294 27.58 17.53 3.93
N LEU A 295 27.80 17.27 5.21
CA LEU A 295 27.39 15.99 5.81
C LEU A 295 26.13 16.20 6.64
N ILE A 296 25.23 15.23 6.62
CA ILE A 296 23.97 15.23 7.35
C ILE A 296 23.94 13.95 8.19
N ASP A 297 23.55 14.08 9.44
CA ASP A 297 23.45 12.96 10.37
C ASP A 297 22.30 13.18 11.36
N GLN A 298 21.68 12.10 11.83
CA GLN A 298 20.60 12.03 12.83
C GLN A 298 19.57 13.18 12.72
N VAL A 299 18.57 12.99 11.85
CA VAL A 299 17.43 13.88 11.69
C VAL A 299 16.28 13.43 12.58
N GLU A 300 15.71 14.33 13.37
CA GLU A 300 14.75 14.03 14.41
C GLU A 300 13.60 15.04 14.44
N ALA A 301 12.39 14.57 14.73
CA ALA A 301 11.27 15.41 15.15
C ALA A 301 11.24 15.49 16.68
N VAL A 302 11.19 16.70 17.21
CA VAL A 302 11.04 16.97 18.64
C VAL A 302 9.57 17.26 18.92
N ILE A 303 8.93 16.45 19.76
CA ILE A 303 7.49 16.50 20.05
C ILE A 303 7.27 16.83 21.52
N GLY A 304 6.36 17.78 21.80
CA GLY A 304 6.05 18.20 23.16
C GLY A 304 7.11 19.13 23.77
N GLU A 305 6.94 19.49 25.05
CA GLU A 305 7.78 20.46 25.75
C GLU A 305 8.13 19.97 27.17
N GLY A 306 9.30 20.43 27.67
CA GLY A 306 9.75 20.17 29.04
C GLY A 306 9.90 18.68 29.34
N GLU A 307 9.31 18.24 30.46
CA GLU A 307 9.38 16.83 30.91
C GLU A 307 8.60 15.86 30.01
N ASN A 308 7.74 16.35 29.10
CA ASN A 308 6.97 15.54 28.16
C ASN A 308 7.60 15.52 26.75
N GLU A 309 8.80 16.07 26.57
CA GLU A 309 9.50 16.02 25.30
C GLU A 309 9.83 14.57 24.91
N ARG A 310 9.45 14.19 23.69
CA ARG A 310 9.88 12.94 23.07
C ARG A 310 10.48 13.22 21.69
N VAL A 311 11.40 12.35 21.29
CA VAL A 311 12.13 12.45 20.03
C VAL A 311 11.71 11.30 19.14
N ILE A 312 11.38 11.60 17.88
CA ILE A 312 11.17 10.60 16.85
C ILE A 312 12.28 10.74 15.82
N THR A 313 13.12 9.72 15.67
CA THR A 313 14.12 9.67 14.61
C THR A 313 13.43 9.58 13.26
N LEU A 314 13.68 10.59 12.43
CA LEU A 314 13.19 10.66 11.06
C LEU A 314 14.17 10.00 10.10
N GLU A 315 15.47 10.18 10.28
CA GLU A 315 16.51 9.57 9.44
C GLU A 315 17.82 9.49 10.23
N ASP A 316 18.37 8.27 10.37
CA ASP A 316 19.66 8.01 11.01
C ASP A 316 20.75 7.60 10.01
N PHE A 317 20.41 7.40 8.74
CA PHE A 317 21.32 6.97 7.66
C PHE A 317 21.93 5.57 7.86
N GLU A 318 21.38 4.77 8.77
CA GLU A 318 21.90 3.43 9.07
C GLU A 318 21.34 2.34 8.14
N ASP A 319 20.20 2.58 7.48
CA ASP A 319 19.59 1.59 6.56
C ASP A 319 20.37 1.50 5.24
N PRO A 320 21.12 0.42 4.96
CA PRO A 320 21.85 0.27 3.70
C PRO A 320 20.91 0.15 2.48
N GLY A 321 19.62 -0.12 2.72
CA GLY A 321 18.57 -0.13 1.70
C GLY A 321 17.76 1.15 1.59
N SER A 322 18.13 2.22 2.30
CA SER A 322 17.46 3.51 2.23
C SER A 322 17.23 3.92 0.78
N ASP A 323 16.05 4.48 0.51
CA ASP A 323 15.79 5.03 -0.80
C ASP A 323 16.74 6.17 -1.12
N LEU A 324 17.32 6.84 -0.12
CA LEU A 324 18.25 7.95 -0.27
C LEU A 324 19.55 7.59 -1.01
N TRP A 325 20.05 6.36 -0.90
CA TRP A 325 21.32 5.96 -1.49
C TRP A 325 21.27 5.83 -3.01
N PRO A 326 22.40 6.09 -3.71
CA PRO A 326 22.47 5.92 -5.16
C PRO A 326 22.36 4.44 -5.49
N PHE A 327 21.60 4.13 -6.53
CA PHE A 327 21.58 2.81 -7.14
C PHE A 327 21.37 2.96 -8.65
N GLU A 328 21.89 2.02 -9.42
CA GLU A 328 21.70 1.97 -10.87
C GLU A 328 20.42 1.19 -11.20
N GLY A 329 19.61 1.72 -12.13
CA GLY A 329 18.43 1.04 -12.66
C GLY A 329 17.21 1.11 -11.74
N ALA A 330 16.71 -0.05 -11.32
CA ALA A 330 15.48 -0.19 -10.54
C ALA A 330 15.64 -1.21 -9.42
N ARG A 331 14.81 -1.11 -8.39
CA ARG A 331 14.68 -2.10 -7.31
C ARG A 331 13.25 -2.60 -7.27
N LEU A 332 13.05 -3.91 -7.34
CA LEU A 332 11.75 -4.54 -7.24
C LEU A 332 11.62 -5.13 -5.83
N PHE A 333 10.66 -4.63 -5.06
CA PHE A 333 10.45 -5.02 -3.66
C PHE A 333 9.20 -5.88 -3.48
N ALA A 334 9.25 -6.79 -2.51
CA ALA A 334 8.09 -7.38 -1.86
C ALA A 334 8.25 -7.28 -0.34
N GLU A 335 7.24 -6.76 0.35
CA GLU A 335 7.26 -6.58 1.81
C GLU A 335 5.89 -6.80 2.45
N THR A 336 5.86 -7.18 3.73
CA THR A 336 4.66 -7.20 4.58
C THR A 336 4.79 -6.19 5.71
N GLU A 337 3.67 -5.71 6.21
CA GLU A 337 3.59 -4.76 7.32
C GLU A 337 2.62 -5.28 8.37
N LYS A 338 2.92 -5.05 9.66
CA LYS A 338 2.13 -5.57 10.79
C LYS A 338 0.64 -5.23 10.68
N ARG A 339 0.32 -4.03 10.18
CA ARG A 339 -1.06 -3.59 9.95
C ARG A 339 -1.87 -4.55 9.06
N PHE A 340 -1.24 -5.16 8.06
CA PHE A 340 -1.89 -6.05 7.10
C PHE A 340 -1.64 -7.54 7.39
N GLY A 341 -0.83 -7.83 8.41
CA GLY A 341 -0.34 -9.17 8.76
C GLY A 341 1.06 -9.43 8.22
N ILE A 342 1.95 -9.95 9.07
CA ILE A 342 3.33 -10.32 8.68
C ILE A 342 3.36 -11.64 7.92
N GLU A 343 2.56 -12.62 8.35
CA GLU A 343 2.44 -13.96 7.77
C GLU A 343 0.97 -14.32 7.51
N PRO A 344 0.65 -15.20 6.53
CA PRO A 344 1.58 -15.90 5.63
C PRO A 344 2.30 -14.93 4.69
N ALA A 345 3.46 -15.35 4.17
CA ALA A 345 4.27 -14.49 3.33
C ALA A 345 4.99 -15.30 2.24
N GLY A 346 4.92 -14.80 1.01
CA GLY A 346 5.62 -15.41 -0.12
C GLY A 346 5.81 -14.46 -1.29
N VAL A 347 6.83 -14.75 -2.09
CA VAL A 347 7.30 -13.91 -3.18
C VAL A 347 7.82 -14.75 -4.34
N GLY A 348 7.38 -14.41 -5.55
CA GLY A 348 7.92 -14.93 -6.80
C GLY A 348 8.94 -14.00 -7.40
N ILE A 349 10.11 -14.53 -7.74
CA ILE A 349 11.08 -13.89 -8.62
C ILE A 349 10.91 -14.47 -10.01
N ILE A 350 10.51 -13.64 -10.97
CA ILE A 350 10.41 -13.98 -12.39
C ILE A 350 11.64 -13.43 -13.10
N ALA A 351 12.27 -14.23 -13.96
CA ALA A 351 13.37 -13.79 -14.81
C ALA A 351 13.43 -14.68 -16.06
N CYS A 352 13.16 -14.10 -17.23
CA CYS A 352 13.05 -14.86 -18.48
C CYS A 352 13.26 -13.98 -19.73
N PRO A 353 13.45 -14.58 -20.92
CA PRO A 353 13.36 -13.84 -22.17
C PRO A 353 12.04 -13.07 -22.29
N ARG A 354 12.10 -11.85 -22.84
CA ARG A 354 10.94 -10.95 -22.94
C ARG A 354 9.73 -11.58 -23.64
N PRO A 355 9.87 -12.39 -24.72
CA PRO A 355 8.73 -13.07 -25.35
C PRO A 355 8.07 -14.14 -24.47
N GLU A 356 8.77 -14.69 -23.47
CA GLU A 356 8.25 -15.74 -22.57
C GLU A 356 7.57 -15.18 -21.31
N PHE A 357 7.58 -13.86 -21.10
CA PHE A 357 7.23 -13.25 -19.82
C PHE A 357 5.82 -13.60 -19.34
N GLU A 358 4.82 -13.43 -20.21
CA GLU A 358 3.42 -13.80 -19.92
C GLU A 358 3.25 -15.29 -19.61
N ALA A 359 3.85 -16.16 -20.42
CA ALA A 359 3.78 -17.60 -20.21
C ALA A 359 4.51 -18.04 -18.92
N THR A 360 5.52 -17.29 -18.49
CA THR A 360 6.25 -17.53 -17.25
C THR A 360 5.42 -17.12 -16.04
N ILE A 361 4.77 -15.97 -16.08
CA ILE A 361 3.81 -15.54 -15.05
C ILE A 361 2.70 -16.59 -14.90
N GLU A 362 2.13 -17.07 -16.00
CA GLU A 362 1.10 -18.12 -16.00
C GLU A 362 1.58 -19.43 -15.33
N ARG A 363 2.84 -19.85 -15.59
CA ARG A 363 3.44 -21.02 -14.91
C ARG A 363 3.64 -20.76 -13.42
N PHE A 364 4.11 -19.57 -13.07
CA PHE A 364 4.33 -19.18 -11.68
C PHE A 364 3.03 -19.10 -10.87
N GLU A 365 1.96 -18.50 -11.42
CA GLU A 365 0.65 -18.46 -10.76
C GLU A 365 0.17 -19.86 -10.41
N ARG A 366 0.29 -20.81 -11.34
CA ARG A 366 -0.08 -22.21 -11.12
C ARG A 366 0.77 -22.89 -10.07
N ALA A 367 2.07 -22.66 -10.09
CA ALA A 367 3.01 -23.27 -9.15
C ALA A 367 2.84 -22.73 -7.72
N SER A 368 2.47 -21.46 -7.59
CA SER A 368 2.24 -20.79 -6.30
C SER A 368 0.82 -20.93 -5.77
N GLY A 369 -0.11 -21.50 -6.55
CA GLY A 369 -1.51 -21.64 -6.16
C GLY A 369 -2.32 -20.34 -6.28
N LEU A 370 -1.78 -19.32 -6.94
CA LEU A 370 -2.50 -18.08 -7.21
C LEU A 370 -3.68 -18.33 -8.16
N PRO A 371 -4.76 -17.53 -8.05
CA PRO A 371 -5.86 -17.57 -9.00
C PRO A 371 -5.36 -17.34 -10.44
N SER A 372 -5.56 -18.33 -11.30
CA SER A 372 -5.19 -18.28 -12.72
C SER A 372 -6.42 -18.48 -13.60
N PRO A 373 -7.35 -17.49 -13.65
CA PRO A 373 -8.65 -17.65 -14.29
C PRO A 373 -8.52 -17.98 -15.78
N ARG A 374 -9.42 -18.83 -16.28
CA ARG A 374 -9.36 -19.36 -17.66
C ARG A 374 -10.65 -19.17 -18.46
N PRO A 375 -11.08 -17.92 -18.68
CA PRO A 375 -12.23 -17.68 -19.55
C PRO A 375 -11.93 -18.25 -20.94
N GLY A 376 -12.78 -19.17 -21.41
CA GLY A 376 -12.58 -19.89 -22.68
C GLY A 376 -11.44 -20.91 -22.67
N GLY A 377 -11.00 -21.39 -21.51
CA GLY A 377 -9.91 -22.37 -21.37
C GLY A 377 -8.49 -21.79 -21.51
N VAL A 378 -8.39 -20.51 -21.88
CA VAL A 378 -7.13 -19.76 -22.03
C VAL A 378 -6.92 -18.88 -20.81
N TRP A 379 -5.68 -18.77 -20.34
CA TRP A 379 -5.33 -17.86 -19.25
C TRP A 379 -5.84 -16.45 -19.46
N GLY A 380 -6.45 -15.86 -18.43
CA GLY A 380 -7.27 -14.65 -18.54
C GLY A 380 -6.58 -13.47 -19.21
N LYS A 381 -5.27 -13.27 -18.97
CA LYS A 381 -4.52 -12.16 -19.58
C LYS A 381 -4.29 -12.32 -21.09
N ARG A 382 -4.43 -13.54 -21.61
CA ARG A 382 -4.29 -13.88 -23.05
C ARG A 382 -5.61 -14.30 -23.71
N SER A 383 -6.65 -14.54 -22.90
CA SER A 383 -7.92 -15.04 -23.41
C SER A 383 -8.55 -14.02 -24.36
N PRO A 384 -9.02 -14.44 -25.56
CA PRO A 384 -9.80 -13.55 -26.42
C PRO A 384 -11.09 -13.04 -25.78
N TRP A 385 -11.59 -13.71 -24.73
CA TRP A 385 -12.82 -13.34 -24.05
C TRP A 385 -12.71 -11.99 -23.34
N VAL A 386 -11.54 -11.66 -22.77
CA VAL A 386 -11.38 -10.37 -22.06
C VAL A 386 -11.31 -9.17 -23.01
N LYS A 387 -11.28 -9.42 -24.32
CA LYS A 387 -11.33 -8.40 -25.38
C LYS A 387 -12.71 -8.27 -26.01
N ARG A 388 -13.72 -9.02 -25.54
CA ARG A 388 -15.08 -8.99 -26.09
C ARG A 388 -15.93 -7.91 -25.41
N SER A 389 -16.88 -7.37 -26.17
CA SER A 389 -17.80 -6.35 -25.70
C SER A 389 -18.93 -6.95 -24.88
N TYR A 390 -19.34 -6.25 -23.83
CA TYR A 390 -20.58 -6.51 -23.10
C TYR A 390 -21.65 -5.46 -23.42
N LEU A 391 -22.91 -5.88 -23.45
CA LEU A 391 -24.05 -4.97 -23.44
C LEU A 391 -24.36 -4.62 -21.99
N PHE A 392 -24.12 -3.36 -21.60
CA PHE A 392 -24.41 -2.88 -20.25
C PHE A 392 -25.86 -2.39 -20.16
N ILE A 393 -26.68 -3.10 -19.37
CA ILE A 393 -28.11 -2.77 -19.19
C ILE A 393 -28.33 -2.09 -17.84
N THR A 394 -28.78 -0.83 -17.88
CA THR A 394 -28.91 0.04 -16.69
C THR A 394 -30.34 0.16 -16.15
N ARG A 395 -31.32 -0.43 -16.85
CA ARG A 395 -32.71 -0.60 -16.40
C ARG A 395 -33.24 -1.90 -16.95
N PHE A 396 -33.47 -2.88 -16.09
CA PHE A 396 -33.81 -4.23 -16.50
C PHE A 396 -34.69 -4.95 -15.47
N SER A 397 -35.72 -5.62 -15.97
CA SER A 397 -36.55 -6.59 -15.24
C SER A 397 -36.57 -7.94 -15.95
N GLU A 398 -36.96 -9.01 -15.25
CA GLU A 398 -36.97 -10.37 -15.86
C GLU A 398 -37.88 -10.47 -17.10
N SER A 399 -38.92 -9.62 -17.21
CA SER A 399 -39.80 -9.57 -18.38
C SER A 399 -39.12 -9.05 -19.64
N ASP A 400 -38.04 -8.26 -19.50
CA ASP A 400 -37.32 -7.66 -20.63
C ASP A 400 -36.28 -8.61 -21.26
N THR A 401 -36.16 -9.83 -20.74
CA THR A 401 -35.09 -10.77 -21.10
C THR A 401 -35.00 -11.03 -22.61
N ASP A 402 -36.13 -11.19 -23.29
CA ASP A 402 -36.13 -11.51 -24.73
C ASP A 402 -35.70 -10.32 -25.60
N ASP A 403 -36.07 -9.11 -25.21
CA ASP A 403 -35.62 -7.87 -25.87
C ASP A 403 -34.12 -7.66 -25.70
N VAL A 404 -33.59 -7.91 -24.50
CA VAL A 404 -32.15 -7.86 -24.23
C VAL A 404 -31.40 -8.90 -25.07
N ILE A 405 -31.92 -10.12 -25.20
CA ILE A 405 -31.35 -11.15 -26.08
C ILE A 405 -31.33 -10.66 -27.54
N ALA A 406 -32.44 -10.07 -28.02
CA ALA A 406 -32.53 -9.56 -29.38
C ALA A 406 -31.52 -8.43 -29.63
N PHE A 407 -31.40 -7.48 -28.71
CA PHE A 407 -30.43 -6.38 -28.78
C PHE A 407 -28.99 -6.87 -28.76
N ALA A 408 -28.67 -7.80 -27.85
CA ALA A 408 -27.34 -8.35 -27.75
C ALA A 408 -26.92 -9.11 -29.01
N LYS A 409 -27.82 -9.89 -29.61
CA LYS A 409 -27.57 -10.56 -30.90
C LYS A 409 -27.34 -9.55 -32.03
N ARG A 410 -28.17 -8.51 -32.12
CA ARG A 410 -28.06 -7.48 -33.15
C ARG A 410 -26.77 -6.68 -33.03
N GLY A 411 -26.36 -6.35 -31.81
CA GLY A 411 -25.10 -5.67 -31.52
C GLY A 411 -23.86 -6.56 -31.53
N ARG A 412 -24.04 -7.89 -31.72
CA ARG A 412 -22.97 -8.90 -31.65
C ARG A 412 -22.16 -8.83 -30.36
N PHE A 413 -22.84 -8.58 -29.25
CA PHE A 413 -22.22 -8.64 -27.92
C PHE A 413 -22.01 -10.10 -27.52
N ASP A 414 -20.91 -10.39 -26.82
CA ASP A 414 -20.64 -11.73 -26.29
C ASP A 414 -21.13 -11.89 -24.84
N MET A 415 -21.36 -10.77 -24.13
CA MET A 415 -21.72 -10.73 -22.72
C MET A 415 -22.85 -9.73 -22.45
N ILE A 416 -23.69 -10.04 -21.46
CA ILE A 416 -24.64 -9.12 -20.83
C ILE A 416 -24.07 -8.69 -19.48
N LEU A 417 -23.97 -7.40 -19.21
CA LEU A 417 -23.63 -6.87 -17.89
C LEU A 417 -24.89 -6.24 -17.28
N ILE A 418 -25.37 -6.78 -16.17
CA ILE A 418 -26.57 -6.28 -15.49
C ILE A 418 -26.15 -5.25 -14.44
N ASP A 419 -26.65 -4.03 -14.57
CA ASP A 419 -26.44 -2.96 -13.59
C ASP A 419 -26.95 -3.31 -12.20
N GLN A 420 -26.21 -2.91 -11.17
CA GLN A 420 -26.54 -3.15 -9.78
C GLN A 420 -27.95 -2.68 -9.42
N GLY A 421 -28.38 -1.50 -9.86
CA GLY A 421 -29.70 -0.96 -9.55
C GLY A 421 -30.85 -1.76 -10.17
N SER A 422 -30.56 -2.59 -11.18
CA SER A 422 -31.57 -3.49 -11.76
C SER A 422 -31.76 -4.75 -10.93
N TRP A 423 -30.68 -5.42 -10.52
CA TRP A 423 -30.78 -6.71 -9.81
C TRP A 423 -30.83 -6.60 -8.28
N CYS A 424 -30.34 -5.50 -7.73
CA CYS A 424 -30.18 -5.29 -6.29
C CYS A 424 -31.09 -4.17 -5.78
N ALA A 425 -31.73 -4.38 -4.63
CA ALA A 425 -32.55 -3.38 -3.94
C ALA A 425 -31.74 -2.53 -2.95
N SER A 426 -30.69 -3.10 -2.35
CA SER A 426 -29.83 -2.45 -1.35
C SER A 426 -28.43 -3.08 -1.36
N THR A 427 -27.39 -2.28 -1.15
CA THR A 427 -26.01 -2.79 -1.10
C THR A 427 -25.52 -2.95 0.34
N GLY A 428 -24.71 -3.98 0.58
CA GLY A 428 -24.37 -4.49 1.91
C GLY A 428 -24.83 -5.93 2.06
N HIS A 429 -26.15 -6.15 2.14
CA HIS A 429 -26.76 -7.49 2.15
C HIS A 429 -27.08 -8.02 0.75
N TYR A 430 -27.06 -7.15 -0.26
CA TYR A 430 -27.39 -7.46 -1.65
C TYR A 430 -28.76 -8.14 -1.80
N ALA A 431 -29.77 -7.56 -1.15
CA ALA A 431 -31.15 -8.01 -1.28
C ALA A 431 -31.60 -7.87 -2.74
N ILE A 432 -32.22 -8.91 -3.30
CA ILE A 432 -32.65 -8.90 -4.71
C ILE A 432 -33.81 -7.93 -4.89
N ASN A 433 -33.77 -7.15 -5.97
CA ASN A 433 -34.86 -6.26 -6.33
C ASN A 433 -36.09 -7.05 -6.80
N THR A 434 -37.02 -7.30 -5.88
CA THR A 434 -38.23 -8.09 -6.14
C THR A 434 -39.25 -7.39 -7.05
N ARG A 435 -39.09 -6.09 -7.33
CA ARG A 435 -39.90 -5.42 -8.36
C ARG A 435 -39.47 -5.87 -9.76
N ASN A 436 -38.18 -6.06 -9.96
CA ASN A 436 -37.59 -6.50 -11.23
C ASN A 436 -37.52 -8.03 -11.35
N PHE A 437 -37.41 -8.72 -10.21
CA PHE A 437 -37.27 -10.17 -10.09
C PHE A 437 -38.24 -10.71 -9.02
N PRO A 438 -39.53 -10.91 -9.33
CA PRO A 438 -40.59 -11.19 -8.36
C PRO A 438 -40.36 -12.38 -7.42
N ARG A 439 -39.62 -13.41 -7.84
CA ARG A 439 -39.23 -14.55 -6.97
C ARG A 439 -37.86 -14.37 -6.31
N GLY A 440 -37.34 -13.15 -6.28
CA GLY A 440 -36.04 -12.81 -5.72
C GLY A 440 -34.89 -13.50 -6.47
N LEU A 441 -34.00 -14.13 -5.71
CA LEU A 441 -32.76 -14.72 -6.25
C LEU A 441 -33.03 -15.83 -7.27
N ASP A 442 -34.12 -16.58 -7.12
CA ASP A 442 -34.50 -17.61 -8.11
C ASP A 442 -34.82 -16.99 -9.47
N SER A 443 -35.57 -15.88 -9.48
CA SER A 443 -35.89 -15.12 -10.69
C SER A 443 -34.62 -14.58 -11.37
N LEU A 444 -33.67 -14.04 -10.60
CA LEU A 444 -32.40 -13.57 -11.14
C LEU A 444 -31.57 -14.74 -11.70
N ARG A 445 -31.43 -15.85 -10.96
CA ARG A 445 -30.75 -17.07 -11.42
C ARG A 445 -31.33 -17.58 -12.72
N ASP A 446 -32.66 -17.70 -12.82
CA ASP A 446 -33.33 -18.25 -13.99
C ASP A 446 -33.15 -17.34 -15.21
N THR A 447 -33.19 -16.02 -14.99
CA THR A 447 -32.89 -14.99 -16.00
C THR A 447 -31.45 -15.09 -16.51
N VAL A 448 -30.46 -15.19 -15.61
CA VAL A 448 -29.05 -15.43 -15.99
C VAL A 448 -28.92 -16.73 -16.78
N ALA A 449 -29.56 -17.82 -16.35
CA ALA A 449 -29.55 -19.08 -17.07
C ALA A 449 -30.18 -18.97 -18.48
N ARG A 450 -31.21 -18.13 -18.67
CA ARG A 450 -31.79 -17.85 -19.99
C ARG A 450 -30.80 -17.15 -20.91
N PHE A 451 -30.10 -16.11 -20.45
CA PHE A 451 -29.06 -15.46 -21.25
C PHE A 451 -27.96 -16.45 -21.65
N LYS A 452 -27.53 -17.31 -20.72
CA LYS A 452 -26.53 -18.35 -20.99
C LYS A 452 -27.01 -19.38 -22.02
N ARG A 453 -28.28 -19.83 -21.95
CA ARG A 453 -28.88 -20.70 -22.98
C ARG A 453 -28.97 -20.02 -24.35
N ALA A 454 -29.11 -18.69 -24.38
CA ALA A 454 -29.09 -17.90 -25.61
C ALA A 454 -27.68 -17.67 -26.19
N GLY A 455 -26.63 -18.16 -25.52
CA GLY A 455 -25.24 -18.11 -25.97
C GLY A 455 -24.39 -17.00 -25.35
N PHE A 456 -24.94 -16.21 -24.43
CA PHE A 456 -24.22 -15.09 -23.81
C PHE A 456 -23.50 -15.49 -22.52
N LYS A 457 -22.44 -14.75 -22.19
CA LYS A 457 -21.92 -14.68 -20.82
C LYS A 457 -22.68 -13.62 -20.04
N VAL A 458 -22.67 -13.73 -18.71
CA VAL A 458 -23.37 -12.76 -17.86
C VAL A 458 -22.46 -12.25 -16.76
N GLY A 459 -22.33 -10.93 -16.66
CA GLY A 459 -21.69 -10.26 -15.55
C GLY A 459 -22.70 -9.52 -14.68
N LEU A 460 -22.35 -9.33 -13.41
CA LEU A 460 -23.05 -8.45 -12.49
C LEU A 460 -22.18 -7.23 -12.21
N HIS A 461 -22.77 -6.04 -12.37
CA HIS A 461 -22.15 -4.80 -11.89
C HIS A 461 -22.30 -4.71 -10.37
N TYR A 462 -21.21 -4.26 -9.74
CA TYR A 462 -21.03 -4.22 -8.29
C TYR A 462 -20.28 -2.94 -7.91
N LEU A 463 -20.84 -2.17 -6.98
CA LEU A 463 -20.22 -0.94 -6.46
C LEU A 463 -19.57 -1.24 -5.10
N ALA A 464 -18.24 -1.23 -5.08
CA ALA A 464 -17.45 -2.04 -4.16
C ALA A 464 -17.59 -1.73 -2.67
N PRO A 465 -17.34 -0.51 -2.19
CA PRO A 465 -17.48 -0.20 -0.77
C PRO A 465 -18.89 0.26 -0.40
N SER A 466 -19.92 -0.04 -1.21
CA SER A 466 -21.21 0.67 -1.09
C SER A 466 -22.20 0.03 -0.12
N ILE A 467 -22.79 0.86 0.73
CA ILE A 467 -24.02 0.57 1.49
C ILE A 467 -25.07 1.64 1.15
N TYR A 468 -26.20 1.21 0.59
CA TYR A 468 -27.33 2.06 0.21
C TYR A 468 -28.55 1.81 1.09
N PRO A 469 -29.31 2.85 1.47
CA PRO A 469 -30.64 2.63 2.04
C PRO A 469 -31.52 1.79 1.08
N PRO A 470 -32.40 0.92 1.60
CA PRO A 470 -32.70 0.68 3.00
C PRO A 470 -31.91 -0.51 3.59
N ASP A 471 -30.64 -0.69 3.25
CA ASP A 471 -29.87 -1.84 3.72
C ASP A 471 -29.84 -1.91 5.26
N PRO A 472 -29.98 -3.12 5.86
CA PRO A 472 -29.96 -3.28 7.31
C PRO A 472 -28.70 -2.79 8.02
N TYR A 473 -27.56 -2.66 7.33
CA TYR A 473 -26.37 -2.03 7.92
C TYR A 473 -26.52 -0.53 8.16
N LEU A 474 -27.54 0.12 7.59
CA LEU A 474 -27.77 1.55 7.72
C LEU A 474 -29.02 1.89 8.54
N THR A 475 -30.05 1.05 8.50
CA THR A 475 -31.38 1.37 9.04
C THR A 475 -32.12 0.13 9.56
N PRO A 476 -32.93 0.23 10.64
CA PRO A 476 -33.22 1.42 11.45
C PRO A 476 -32.12 1.78 12.46
N VAL A 477 -31.11 0.91 12.62
CA VAL A 477 -29.95 1.16 13.48
C VAL A 477 -28.70 1.04 12.61
N PRO A 478 -27.89 2.11 12.47
CA PRO A 478 -26.68 2.07 11.66
C PRO A 478 -25.61 1.21 12.32
N ASP A 479 -24.95 0.35 11.53
CA ASP A 479 -23.88 -0.52 12.01
C ASP A 479 -22.69 0.34 12.52
N PRO A 480 -22.14 0.03 13.71
CA PRO A 480 -21.03 0.79 14.27
C PRO A 480 -19.75 0.72 13.41
N ARG A 481 -19.66 -0.21 12.46
CA ARG A 481 -18.53 -0.42 11.54
C ARG A 481 -18.68 0.30 10.20
N LEU A 482 -19.60 1.25 10.06
CA LEU A 482 -19.57 2.20 8.94
C LEU A 482 -18.40 3.20 9.10
N VAL A 483 -17.80 3.64 7.98
CA VAL A 483 -16.63 4.53 8.00
C VAL A 483 -16.96 5.87 8.63
N LYS A 484 -16.16 6.24 9.64
CA LYS A 484 -16.21 7.51 10.35
C LYS A 484 -14.86 8.20 10.25
N ASP A 485 -14.81 9.38 9.67
CA ASP A 485 -13.57 10.12 9.34
C ASP A 485 -13.44 11.46 10.08
N ALA A 486 -14.50 11.93 10.75
CA ALA A 486 -14.47 13.11 11.60
C ALA A 486 -15.29 12.92 12.87
N HIS A 487 -14.87 13.56 13.96
CA HIS A 487 -15.53 13.48 15.27
C HIS A 487 -15.63 14.83 15.96
N ALA A 488 -16.70 14.99 16.74
CA ALA A 488 -16.91 16.09 17.67
C ALA A 488 -17.60 15.55 18.94
N MET A 489 -17.70 16.41 19.95
CA MET A 489 -18.43 16.12 21.20
C MET A 489 -19.61 17.08 21.34
N LEU A 490 -20.76 16.55 21.75
CA LEU A 490 -21.97 17.32 21.96
C LEU A 490 -21.80 18.25 23.18
N ALA A 491 -22.03 19.55 23.02
CA ALA A 491 -21.80 20.56 24.06
C ALA A 491 -22.94 20.71 25.07
N ALA A 492 -24.14 20.25 24.75
CA ALA A 492 -25.32 20.31 25.62
C ALA A 492 -26.29 19.17 25.29
N ASP A 493 -27.20 18.85 26.21
CA ASP A 493 -28.32 17.96 25.94
C ASP A 493 -29.16 18.48 24.76
N ILE A 494 -29.61 17.58 23.89
CA ILE A 494 -30.58 17.88 22.82
C ILE A 494 -31.78 16.94 22.92
N ASP A 495 -32.95 17.45 22.55
CA ASP A 495 -34.17 16.63 22.39
C ASP A 495 -34.28 16.05 20.97
N GLU A 496 -35.32 15.27 20.71
CA GLU A 496 -35.60 14.64 19.41
C GLU A 496 -36.02 15.61 18.29
N LYS A 497 -36.21 16.91 18.60
CA LYS A 497 -36.68 17.95 17.68
C LYS A 497 -35.61 18.99 17.37
N ALA A 498 -34.47 18.94 18.06
CA ALA A 498 -33.39 19.89 17.89
C ALA A 498 -32.94 20.00 16.42
N ASP A 499 -33.06 21.21 15.86
CA ASP A 499 -32.54 21.58 14.52
C ASP A 499 -31.07 22.01 14.56
N PHE A 500 -30.59 22.40 15.75
CA PHE A 500 -29.20 22.75 16.00
C PHE A 500 -28.54 21.71 16.92
N ILE A 501 -27.41 21.16 16.48
CA ILE A 501 -26.64 20.17 17.23
C ILE A 501 -25.35 20.85 17.73
N PRO A 502 -25.29 21.28 19.00
CA PRO A 502 -24.18 22.07 19.51
C PRO A 502 -22.93 21.21 19.77
N THR A 503 -21.76 21.68 19.34
CA THR A 503 -20.48 21.01 19.57
C THR A 503 -19.56 21.81 20.48
N THR A 504 -18.63 21.14 21.17
CA THR A 504 -17.70 21.80 22.12
C THR A 504 -16.66 22.69 21.44
N ALA A 505 -16.42 22.48 20.14
CA ALA A 505 -15.51 23.27 19.30
C ALA A 505 -16.06 23.37 17.87
N ALA A 506 -15.46 24.22 17.05
CA ALA A 506 -15.81 24.35 15.63
C ALA A 506 -15.61 23.00 14.90
N PRO A 507 -16.58 22.53 14.10
CA PRO A 507 -16.50 21.24 13.42
C PRO A 507 -15.66 21.31 12.13
N GLU A 508 -14.39 21.70 12.25
CA GLU A 508 -13.47 21.93 11.11
C GLU A 508 -13.27 20.71 10.21
N GLY A 509 -13.20 19.51 10.80
CA GLY A 509 -13.01 18.24 10.08
C GLY A 509 -14.25 17.70 9.37
N PHE A 510 -15.43 18.32 9.54
CA PHE A 510 -16.67 17.87 8.91
C PHE A 510 -16.87 18.55 7.55
N PRO A 511 -17.52 17.92 6.56
CA PRO A 511 -17.83 18.56 5.28
C PRO A 511 -18.66 19.84 5.42
N ALA A 512 -18.38 20.85 4.60
CA ALA A 512 -19.14 22.11 4.63
C ALA A 512 -20.57 21.97 4.09
N GLU A 513 -20.77 21.02 3.16
CA GLU A 513 -22.01 20.70 2.48
C GLU A 513 -22.05 19.20 2.14
N ASP A 514 -23.21 18.66 1.76
CA ASP A 514 -23.34 17.23 1.39
C ASP A 514 -22.54 16.88 0.14
N GLY A 515 -22.44 17.83 -0.81
CA GLY A 515 -21.76 17.67 -2.09
C GLY A 515 -22.45 16.69 -3.06
N GLY A 516 -23.64 16.19 -2.73
CA GLY A 516 -24.47 15.36 -3.59
C GLY A 516 -23.81 14.04 -3.97
N TYR A 517 -23.89 13.66 -5.24
CA TYR A 517 -23.35 12.38 -5.71
C TYR A 517 -21.84 12.23 -5.43
N ARG A 518 -21.02 13.26 -5.68
CA ARG A 518 -19.56 13.15 -5.53
C ARG A 518 -19.04 13.65 -4.17
N GLY A 519 -19.93 14.13 -3.31
CA GLY A 519 -19.56 14.70 -2.02
C GLY A 519 -19.34 13.66 -0.94
N SER A 520 -18.62 14.06 0.11
CA SER A 520 -18.35 13.26 1.30
C SER A 520 -19.57 13.08 2.20
N GLY A 521 -20.68 13.75 1.92
CA GLY A 521 -21.89 13.71 2.73
C GLY A 521 -21.93 14.77 3.83
N ALA A 522 -23.13 15.17 4.25
CA ALA A 522 -23.33 16.01 5.43
C ALA A 522 -24.17 15.23 6.47
N VAL A 523 -23.73 14.01 6.76
CA VAL A 523 -24.46 13.07 7.62
C VAL A 523 -23.62 12.76 8.84
N ILE A 524 -24.20 12.95 10.03
CA ILE A 524 -23.59 12.62 11.32
C ILE A 524 -24.38 11.50 11.99
N GLN A 525 -23.68 10.70 12.79
CA GLN A 525 -24.26 9.71 13.69
C GLN A 525 -24.06 10.15 15.14
N ILE A 526 -25.13 10.03 15.93
CA ILE A 526 -25.11 10.15 17.39
C ILE A 526 -25.89 8.94 17.94
N GLY A 527 -25.19 8.03 18.63
CA GLY A 527 -25.79 6.75 19.04
C GLY A 527 -26.33 5.99 17.83
N ASP A 528 -27.62 5.62 17.88
CA ASP A 528 -28.31 4.87 16.83
C ASP A 528 -29.02 5.77 15.81
N GLU A 529 -28.80 7.09 15.88
CA GLU A 529 -29.47 8.06 15.02
C GLU A 529 -28.53 8.58 13.93
N LEU A 530 -29.04 8.62 12.68
CA LEU A 530 -28.43 9.37 11.58
C LEU A 530 -29.13 10.72 11.40
N ILE A 531 -28.34 11.78 11.24
CA ILE A 531 -28.81 13.16 11.15
C ILE A 531 -28.11 13.82 9.95
N GLN A 532 -28.87 14.45 9.06
CA GLN A 532 -28.29 15.28 7.99
C GLN A 532 -28.25 16.73 8.45
N TYR A 533 -27.13 17.44 8.27
CA TYR A 533 -27.04 18.88 8.51
C TYR A 533 -26.91 19.66 7.20
N ARG A 534 -27.27 20.95 7.23
CA ARG A 534 -27.12 21.85 6.06
C ARG A 534 -25.88 22.71 6.13
N GLU A 535 -25.50 23.13 7.34
CA GLU A 535 -24.42 24.09 7.54
C GLU A 535 -23.67 23.82 8.84
N ARG A 536 -22.35 24.09 8.84
CA ARG A 536 -21.50 24.10 10.02
C ARG A 536 -21.46 25.48 10.66
N ALA A 537 -21.71 25.57 11.96
CA ALA A 537 -21.47 26.78 12.74
C ALA A 537 -20.00 26.82 13.20
N MET A 538 -19.18 27.60 12.48
CA MET A 538 -17.75 27.79 12.76
C MET A 538 -17.47 28.88 13.81
N GLN A 539 -18.50 29.56 14.30
CA GLN A 539 -18.43 30.55 15.37
C GLN A 539 -19.34 30.14 16.53
N PRO A 540 -19.06 30.57 17.78
CA PRO A 540 -19.91 30.25 18.92
C PRO A 540 -21.37 30.74 18.75
N PRO A 541 -22.39 29.94 19.13
CA PRO A 541 -22.27 28.54 19.52
C PRO A 541 -21.90 27.66 18.31
N TYR A 542 -20.84 26.84 18.48
CA TYR A 542 -20.39 25.90 17.46
C TYR A 542 -21.37 24.74 17.29
N GLY A 543 -21.42 24.13 16.11
CA GLY A 543 -22.28 22.97 15.88
C GLY A 543 -22.74 22.82 14.44
N PHE A 544 -23.89 22.17 14.27
CA PHE A 544 -24.52 21.90 12.98
C PHE A 544 -25.93 22.47 12.92
N ARG A 545 -26.28 23.20 11.85
CA ARG A 545 -27.57 23.89 11.65
C ARG A 545 -28.41 23.21 10.58
N GLY A 546 -29.73 23.40 10.66
CA GLY A 546 -30.67 22.88 9.67
C GLY A 546 -30.76 21.36 9.70
N CYS A 547 -30.68 20.77 10.89
CA CYS A 547 -30.55 19.33 11.06
C CYS A 547 -31.87 18.59 10.80
N THR A 548 -31.83 17.66 9.86
CA THR A 548 -32.91 16.70 9.61
C THR A 548 -32.61 15.42 10.38
N ARG A 549 -33.42 15.20 11.42
CA ARG A 549 -33.36 14.04 12.34
C ARG A 549 -33.90 12.77 11.68
N ALA A 550 -33.62 11.62 12.29
CA ALA A 550 -34.18 10.33 11.84
C ALA A 550 -33.91 9.98 10.35
N LEU A 551 -32.71 10.33 9.84
CA LEU A 551 -32.36 10.10 8.45
C LEU A 551 -32.42 8.60 8.12
N HIS A 552 -32.87 8.28 6.91
CA HIS A 552 -33.01 6.92 6.38
C HIS A 552 -33.86 5.96 7.23
N GLY A 553 -34.73 6.47 8.10
CA GLY A 553 -35.60 5.64 8.93
C GLY A 553 -34.99 5.24 10.28
N THR A 554 -33.86 5.85 10.66
CA THR A 554 -33.38 5.80 12.04
C THR A 554 -34.34 6.52 12.99
N LYS A 555 -34.19 6.33 14.30
CA LYS A 555 -35.10 6.94 15.29
C LYS A 555 -34.51 8.22 15.86
N ALA A 556 -35.25 9.32 15.77
CA ALA A 556 -34.90 10.55 16.48
C ALA A 556 -34.95 10.31 18.00
N ALA A 557 -33.87 10.68 18.69
CA ALA A 557 -33.75 10.48 20.14
C ALA A 557 -33.20 11.72 20.85
N ALA A 558 -33.44 11.82 22.16
CA ALA A 558 -32.71 12.77 22.99
C ALA A 558 -31.27 12.27 23.19
N HIS A 559 -30.29 13.16 23.10
CA HIS A 559 -28.88 12.84 23.31
C HIS A 559 -28.29 13.71 24.41
N LYS A 560 -27.42 13.10 25.23
CA LYS A 560 -26.82 13.77 26.38
C LYS A 560 -25.54 14.51 26.01
N GLN A 561 -25.30 15.63 26.70
CA GLN A 561 -24.02 16.34 26.66
C GLN A 561 -22.86 15.34 26.83
N GLY A 562 -21.80 15.54 26.04
CA GLY A 562 -20.66 14.62 26.02
C GLY A 562 -20.82 13.43 25.06
N ALA A 563 -22.00 13.23 24.46
CA ALA A 563 -22.17 12.22 23.42
C ALA A 563 -21.24 12.50 22.21
N ARG A 564 -20.71 11.42 21.63
CA ARG A 564 -19.85 11.50 20.45
C ARG A 564 -20.71 11.76 19.21
N VAL A 565 -20.33 12.77 18.45
CA VAL A 565 -20.84 13.05 17.11
C VAL A 565 -19.81 12.57 16.10
N SER A 566 -20.19 11.68 15.18
CA SER A 566 -19.27 11.16 14.16
C SER A 566 -19.81 11.43 12.77
N HIS A 567 -18.99 11.93 11.86
CA HIS A 567 -19.35 12.00 10.45
C HIS A 567 -19.41 10.59 9.85
N LEU A 568 -20.39 10.33 8.99
CA LEU A 568 -20.44 9.10 8.18
C LEU A 568 -20.05 9.42 6.75
N LEU A 569 -18.91 8.90 6.32
CA LEU A 569 -18.38 9.17 5.00
C LEU A 569 -19.27 8.58 3.91
N LYS A 570 -19.61 9.44 2.95
CA LYS A 570 -20.23 9.06 1.68
C LYS A 570 -19.26 9.15 0.51
N SER A 571 -19.53 8.36 -0.52
CA SER A 571 -18.91 8.46 -1.84
C SER A 571 -19.92 8.00 -2.88
N TYR A 572 -20.01 8.66 -4.03
CA TYR A 572 -21.00 8.33 -5.09
C TYR A 572 -22.43 8.13 -4.55
N GLY A 573 -22.80 8.90 -3.52
CA GLY A 573 -24.10 8.84 -2.85
C GLY A 573 -24.33 7.64 -1.91
N TYR A 574 -23.43 6.66 -1.81
CA TYR A 574 -23.51 5.55 -0.84
C TYR A 574 -22.69 5.85 0.41
N PHE A 575 -22.94 5.10 1.49
CA PHE A 575 -22.09 5.04 2.68
C PHE A 575 -21.04 3.94 2.54
N LEU A 576 -19.89 4.11 3.20
CA LEU A 576 -18.82 3.11 3.19
C LEU A 576 -18.85 2.24 4.45
N PHE A 577 -18.49 0.97 4.30
CA PHE A 577 -18.15 0.11 5.44
C PHE A 577 -16.65 0.14 5.73
N ASP A 578 -16.31 0.04 7.01
CA ASP A 578 -14.94 0.04 7.50
C ASP A 578 -14.28 -1.32 7.19
N MET A 579 -13.30 -1.28 6.29
CA MET A 579 -12.63 -2.49 5.78
C MET A 579 -11.55 -3.03 6.72
N ASP A 580 -11.22 -2.30 7.79
CA ASP A 580 -10.40 -2.79 8.89
C ASP A 580 -11.22 -3.66 9.89
N THR A 581 -12.53 -3.81 9.66
CA THR A 581 -13.42 -4.62 10.50
C THR A 581 -13.89 -5.88 9.80
N SER A 582 -14.59 -6.78 10.53
CA SER A 582 -15.18 -7.99 9.92
C SER A 582 -16.30 -7.71 8.91
N LEU A 583 -16.76 -6.46 8.79
CA LEU A 583 -17.85 -6.10 7.88
C LEU A 583 -17.47 -6.31 6.40
N ILE A 584 -16.19 -6.20 6.03
CA ILE A 584 -15.73 -6.52 4.67
C ILE A 584 -16.00 -7.98 4.30
N ASP A 585 -15.73 -8.91 5.22
CA ASP A 585 -15.92 -10.34 4.98
C ASP A 585 -17.42 -10.66 4.87
N GLU A 586 -18.24 -10.08 5.74
CA GLU A 586 -19.71 -10.25 5.72
C GLU A 586 -20.33 -9.73 4.41
N VAL A 587 -19.92 -8.54 3.94
CA VAL A 587 -20.40 -7.96 2.68
C VAL A 587 -19.93 -8.77 1.47
N ALA A 588 -18.67 -9.22 1.46
CA ALA A 588 -18.14 -10.07 0.40
C ALA A 588 -18.87 -11.42 0.31
N GLU A 589 -19.18 -12.06 1.46
CA GLU A 589 -19.98 -13.29 1.52
C GLU A 589 -21.39 -13.09 0.96
N ASN A 590 -22.04 -11.97 1.29
CA ASN A 590 -23.36 -11.63 0.77
C ASN A 590 -23.37 -11.48 -0.75
N LEU A 591 -22.35 -10.83 -1.33
CA LEU A 591 -22.19 -10.73 -2.78
C LEU A 591 -21.91 -12.12 -3.40
N ALA A 592 -20.96 -12.86 -2.82
CA ALA A 592 -20.55 -14.17 -3.31
C ALA A 592 -21.74 -15.14 -3.38
N ARG A 593 -22.66 -15.10 -2.40
CA ARG A 593 -23.91 -15.87 -2.42
C ARG A 593 -24.72 -15.61 -3.68
N VAL A 594 -24.89 -14.35 -4.08
CA VAL A 594 -25.64 -13.97 -5.30
C VAL A 594 -24.89 -14.44 -6.56
N VAL A 595 -23.60 -14.07 -6.67
CA VAL A 595 -22.74 -14.40 -7.82
C VAL A 595 -22.69 -15.92 -8.06
N ASN A 596 -22.46 -16.70 -7.00
CA ASN A 596 -22.36 -18.16 -7.07
C ASN A 596 -23.70 -18.81 -7.41
N THR A 597 -24.81 -18.34 -6.80
CA THR A 597 -26.15 -18.88 -7.08
C THR A 597 -26.55 -18.66 -8.54
N CYS A 598 -26.29 -17.46 -9.07
CA CYS A 598 -26.56 -17.11 -10.46
C CYS A 598 -25.54 -17.74 -11.43
N ARG A 599 -24.40 -18.22 -10.95
CA ARG A 599 -23.26 -18.67 -11.76
C ARG A 599 -22.84 -17.59 -12.76
N ALA A 600 -22.73 -16.35 -12.28
CA ALA A 600 -22.25 -15.24 -13.09
C ALA A 600 -20.82 -15.52 -13.57
N ASP A 601 -20.52 -15.09 -14.80
CA ASP A 601 -19.22 -15.29 -15.44
C ASP A 601 -18.24 -14.13 -15.14
N MET A 602 -18.74 -13.01 -14.61
CA MET A 602 -17.96 -11.81 -14.28
C MET A 602 -18.60 -11.03 -13.11
N VAL A 603 -17.76 -10.41 -12.29
CA VAL A 603 -18.12 -9.31 -11.39
C VAL A 603 -17.38 -8.07 -11.88
N TYR A 604 -18.09 -6.96 -12.06
CA TYR A 604 -17.49 -5.66 -12.41
C TYR A 604 -17.34 -4.83 -11.14
N TRP A 605 -16.10 -4.56 -10.75
CA TRP A 605 -15.72 -3.92 -9.48
C TRP A 605 -15.67 -2.37 -9.58
N ASP A 606 -16.83 -1.75 -9.70
CA ASP A 606 -16.95 -0.28 -9.77
C ASP A 606 -16.72 0.38 -8.40
N GLY A 607 -16.26 1.62 -8.37
CA GLY A 607 -16.00 2.36 -7.12
C GLY A 607 -14.81 1.87 -6.29
N SER A 608 -14.00 0.94 -6.80
CA SER A 608 -12.77 0.44 -6.16
C SER A 608 -11.68 1.52 -5.99
N GLU A 609 -11.81 2.65 -6.68
CA GLU A 609 -11.00 3.85 -6.49
C GLU A 609 -11.44 4.70 -5.29
N ARG A 610 -12.49 4.30 -4.57
CA ARG A 610 -13.05 5.00 -3.40
C ARG A 610 -13.00 4.17 -2.12
N LEU A 611 -12.28 3.06 -2.13
CA LEU A 611 -12.03 2.26 -0.94
C LEU A 611 -11.35 3.09 0.17
N GLN A 612 -11.73 2.87 1.43
CA GLN A 612 -10.99 3.37 2.59
C GLN A 612 -9.62 2.68 2.67
N GLY A 613 -8.54 3.44 2.91
CA GLY A 613 -7.22 2.87 3.21
C GLY A 613 -6.39 2.53 1.97
N ASP A 614 -5.52 1.53 2.07
CA ASP A 614 -4.52 1.18 1.07
C ASP A 614 -5.07 0.27 -0.05
N HIS A 615 -5.23 0.84 -1.25
CA HIS A 615 -5.87 0.17 -2.39
C HIS A 615 -5.15 -1.10 -2.86
N TRP A 616 -3.84 -1.23 -2.62
CA TRP A 616 -3.11 -2.44 -3.00
C TRP A 616 -3.54 -3.65 -2.16
N TYR A 617 -3.98 -3.42 -0.92
CA TYR A 617 -4.42 -4.46 0.02
C TYR A 617 -5.92 -4.68 -0.10
N TYR A 618 -6.74 -3.64 0.08
CA TYR A 618 -8.19 -3.82 0.16
C TYR A 618 -8.84 -4.20 -1.17
N ASN A 619 -8.30 -3.79 -2.34
CA ASN A 619 -8.81 -4.29 -3.62
C ASN A 619 -8.51 -5.78 -3.85
N ALA A 620 -7.48 -6.33 -3.19
CA ALA A 620 -7.13 -7.74 -3.29
C ALA A 620 -7.83 -8.59 -2.21
N LYS A 621 -8.11 -7.99 -1.05
CA LYS A 621 -8.88 -8.60 0.04
C LYS A 621 -10.37 -8.74 -0.29
N LEU A 622 -10.95 -7.69 -0.88
CA LEU A 622 -12.32 -7.69 -1.39
C LEU A 622 -12.43 -8.57 -2.64
#